data_AF-A0A1B6Z479-F1
#
_entry.id   AF-A0A1B6Z479-F1
#
_cell.length_a   1.000
_cell.length_b   1.000
_cell.length_c   1.000
_cell.angle_alpha   90.00
_cell.angle_beta   90.00
_cell.angle_gamma   90.00
#
_symmetry.space_group_name_H-M   'P 1'
#
loop_
_entity.id
_entity.type
_entity.pdbx_description
1 polymer ?
#
loop_
_entity_poly.entity_id
_entity_poly.type
_entity_poly.pdbx_seq_one_letter_code
_entity_poly.pdbx_strand_id
1 'polypeptide(L)'
;MQAYLIEPSFEMYRTDDNRTEKTIELISKLVFDCLRSGGDNFQFSVDWVDPGEQLRSIFREDVAQPHVTKLEDSSVLMDRLRQSIDPNDEMWCHVRSIATCRTVTFGYDGQAFLCLRHEDNAPISPDQDLVVISEISNYLSETDYFDGWIRESS
;
A
#
# COMPACT_ATOMS: atom_id res chain seq x y z
N MET A 1 -10.19 -1.95 -14.65
CA MET A 1 -9.04 -2.02 -13.73
C MET A 1 -8.63 -3.48 -13.59
N GLN A 2 -7.39 -3.74 -13.21
CA GLN A 2 -6.89 -5.05 -12.80
C GLN A 2 -6.42 -4.95 -11.35
N ALA A 3 -6.60 -6.00 -10.56
CA ALA A 3 -6.13 -6.05 -9.18
C ALA A 3 -5.08 -7.16 -9.01
N TYR A 4 -4.03 -6.84 -8.26
CA TYR A 4 -2.93 -7.73 -7.95
C TYR A 4 -2.70 -7.74 -6.44
N LEU A 5 -2.48 -8.93 -5.90
CA LEU A 5 -1.96 -9.12 -4.55
C LEU A 5 -0.46 -9.30 -4.67
N ILE A 6 0.29 -8.46 -3.96
CA ILE A 6 1.72 -8.59 -3.75
C ILE A 6 1.89 -9.02 -2.30
N GLU A 7 2.44 -10.20 -2.06
CA GLU A 7 2.58 -10.74 -0.71
C GLU A 7 3.97 -11.34 -0.47
N PRO A 8 4.46 -11.32 0.77
CA PRO A 8 5.64 -12.07 1.15
C PRO A 8 5.49 -13.56 0.83
N SER A 9 6.54 -14.20 0.36
CA SER A 9 6.53 -15.66 0.10
C SER A 9 6.67 -16.51 1.37
N PHE A 10 6.77 -15.86 2.53
CA PHE A 10 7.00 -16.44 3.84
C PHE A 10 6.31 -15.58 4.91
N GLU A 11 6.03 -16.16 6.08
CA GLU A 11 5.47 -15.43 7.21
C GLU A 11 6.52 -14.43 7.74
N MET A 12 6.21 -13.14 7.64
CA MET A 12 7.09 -12.08 8.14
C MET A 12 7.02 -12.04 9.67
N TYR A 13 8.16 -12.27 10.32
CA TYR A 13 8.32 -12.16 11.78
C TYR A 13 9.59 -11.37 12.12
N ARG A 14 9.61 -10.75 13.31
CA ARG A 14 10.78 -10.03 13.89
C ARG A 14 12.07 -10.86 14.04
N THR A 15 12.05 -12.16 13.78
CA THR A 15 13.22 -13.03 13.97
C THR A 15 14.08 -13.19 12.71
N ASP A 16 13.60 -12.77 11.53
CA ASP A 16 14.33 -12.83 10.26
C ASP A 16 14.54 -11.42 9.69
N ASP A 17 15.17 -10.54 10.48
CA ASP A 17 15.28 -9.10 10.20
C ASP A 17 15.77 -8.81 8.77
N ASN A 18 16.78 -9.52 8.27
CA ASN A 18 17.36 -9.23 6.95
C ASN A 18 16.42 -9.61 5.80
N ARG A 19 15.75 -10.77 5.88
CA ARG A 19 14.82 -11.20 4.82
C ARG A 19 13.54 -10.37 4.86
N THR A 20 13.04 -10.08 6.05
CA THR A 20 11.90 -9.19 6.30
C THR A 20 12.18 -7.78 5.74
N GLU A 21 13.30 -7.16 6.09
CA GLU A 21 13.71 -5.84 5.58
C GLU A 21 13.80 -5.83 4.06
N LYS A 22 14.45 -6.82 3.44
CA LYS A 22 14.54 -6.92 1.98
C LYS A 22 13.18 -7.08 1.30
N THR A 23 12.27 -7.81 1.93
CA THR A 23 10.91 -8.02 1.42
C THR A 23 10.13 -6.72 1.48
N ILE A 24 10.22 -5.99 2.60
CA ILE A 24 9.66 -4.64 2.76
C ILE A 24 10.20 -3.72 1.66
N GLU A 25 11.52 -3.65 1.49
CA GLU A 25 12.12 -2.82 0.46
C GLU A 25 11.65 -3.18 -0.95
N LEU A 26 11.54 -4.47 -1.24
CA LEU A 26 11.12 -4.96 -2.55
C LEU A 26 9.65 -4.62 -2.84
N ILE A 27 8.73 -4.93 -1.93
CA ILE A 27 7.30 -4.63 -2.08
C ILE A 27 7.09 -3.12 -2.21
N SER A 28 7.73 -2.32 -1.35
CA SER A 28 7.69 -0.85 -1.42
C SER A 28 8.09 -0.33 -2.79
N LYS A 29 9.20 -0.86 -3.34
CA LYS A 29 9.72 -0.46 -4.64
C LYS A 29 8.77 -0.85 -5.77
N LEU A 30 8.26 -2.09 -5.77
CA LEU A 30 7.30 -2.57 -6.76
C LEU A 30 6.05 -1.69 -6.81
N VAL A 31 5.49 -1.39 -5.64
CA VAL A 31 4.31 -0.52 -5.49
C VAL A 31 4.62 0.89 -5.99
N PHE A 32 5.73 1.49 -5.55
CA PHE A 32 6.14 2.83 -5.98
C PHE A 32 6.28 2.93 -7.50
N ASP A 33 6.98 1.98 -8.12
CA ASP A 33 7.22 1.97 -9.56
C ASP A 33 5.89 1.84 -10.35
N CYS A 34 4.97 1.02 -9.85
CA CYS A 34 3.63 0.89 -10.43
C CYS A 34 2.84 2.18 -10.34
N LEU A 35 2.77 2.79 -9.15
CA LEU A 35 1.99 4.01 -8.93
C LEU A 35 2.54 5.20 -9.74
N ARG A 36 3.87 5.31 -9.88
CA ARG A 36 4.54 6.43 -10.59
C ARG A 36 4.36 6.40 -12.10
N SER A 37 4.17 5.25 -12.75
CA SER A 37 4.24 5.10 -14.22
C SER A 37 3.35 6.07 -15.03
N GLY A 38 3.79 7.32 -15.22
CA GLY A 38 3.05 8.37 -15.94
C GLY A 38 2.55 9.55 -15.09
N GLY A 39 2.96 9.71 -13.82
CA GLY A 39 2.62 10.91 -13.06
C GLY A 39 3.28 11.05 -11.68
N ASP A 40 3.32 12.29 -11.20
CA ASP A 40 4.14 12.70 -10.04
C ASP A 40 3.32 13.17 -8.82
N ASN A 41 2.00 13.03 -8.84
CA ASN A 41 1.12 13.45 -7.75
C ASN A 41 0.41 12.25 -7.12
N PHE A 42 0.52 12.17 -5.79
CA PHE A 42 0.01 11.09 -4.97
C PHE A 42 -0.92 11.69 -3.93
N GLN A 43 -2.04 11.03 -3.73
CA GLN A 43 -2.91 11.22 -2.58
C GLN A 43 -2.82 9.94 -1.76
N PHE A 44 -2.49 10.05 -0.49
CA PHE A 44 -2.57 8.92 0.40
C PHE A 44 -3.53 9.24 1.53
N SER A 45 -4.25 8.23 1.98
CA SER A 45 -4.93 8.20 3.26
C SER A 45 -4.17 7.25 4.15
N VAL A 46 -3.90 7.68 5.38
CA VAL A 46 -3.47 6.75 6.42
C VAL A 46 -4.62 6.68 7.40
N ASP A 47 -5.06 5.47 7.70
CA ASP A 47 -6.10 5.25 8.69
C ASP A 47 -5.42 5.37 10.06
N TRP A 48 -5.28 6.60 10.57
CA TRP A 48 -4.64 6.84 11.87
C TRP A 48 -5.62 6.81 13.03
N VAL A 49 -5.10 6.35 14.16
CA VAL A 49 -5.54 6.68 15.52
C VAL A 49 -5.33 8.18 15.79
N ASP A 50 -6.30 8.83 16.44
CA ASP A 50 -6.24 10.23 16.86
C ASP A 50 -4.88 10.63 17.50
N PRO A 51 -4.35 11.85 17.23
CA PRO A 51 -3.17 12.36 17.93
C PRO A 51 -3.40 12.44 19.45
N GLY A 52 -2.85 11.48 20.20
CA GLY A 52 -2.90 11.45 21.67
C GLY A 52 -3.56 10.20 22.28
N GLU A 53 -4.14 9.30 21.48
CA GLU A 53 -4.69 8.03 22.00
C GLU A 53 -3.63 6.89 22.02
N GLN A 54 -3.78 5.93 22.94
CA GLN A 54 -2.92 4.75 23.04
C GLN A 54 -3.26 3.71 21.97
N LEU A 55 -2.22 3.11 21.37
CA LEU A 55 -2.20 2.00 20.39
C LEU A 55 -2.88 0.69 20.87
N ARG A 56 -4.14 0.71 21.33
CA ARG A 56 -4.73 -0.46 22.02
C ARG A 56 -6.09 -0.91 21.54
N SER A 57 -6.58 -0.46 20.38
CA SER A 57 -7.87 -0.92 19.87
C SER A 57 -7.76 -1.34 18.41
N ILE A 58 -7.67 -2.65 18.23
CA ILE A 58 -8.04 -3.43 17.05
C ILE A 58 -9.22 -2.74 16.34
N PHE A 59 -8.98 -2.26 15.11
CA PHE A 59 -9.93 -1.64 14.18
C PHE A 59 -10.71 -0.43 14.72
N ARG A 60 -10.21 0.77 14.44
CA ARG A 60 -11.03 1.97 14.31
C ARG A 60 -10.79 2.55 12.92
N GLU A 61 -11.74 2.32 12.01
CA GLU A 61 -11.86 3.09 10.79
C GLU A 61 -12.27 4.52 11.20
N ASP A 62 -11.29 5.37 11.52
CA ASP A 62 -11.55 6.81 11.56
C ASP A 62 -11.54 7.36 10.13
N VAL A 63 -12.03 8.57 9.96
CA VAL A 63 -12.13 9.21 8.65
C VAL A 63 -10.73 9.45 8.09
N ALA A 64 -10.38 8.64 7.08
CA ALA A 64 -9.32 8.85 6.12
C ALA A 64 -9.04 10.34 5.85
N GLN A 65 -7.88 10.86 6.29
CA GLN A 65 -7.44 12.22 5.95
C GLN A 65 -6.58 12.19 4.70
N PRO A 66 -7.07 12.70 3.55
CA PRO A 66 -6.28 12.68 2.33
C PRO A 66 -5.14 13.69 2.41
N HIS A 67 -3.91 13.20 2.29
CA HIS A 67 -2.71 14.01 2.16
C HIS A 67 -2.21 13.94 0.72
N VAL A 68 -2.01 15.10 0.10
CA VAL A 68 -1.43 15.18 -1.25
C VAL A 68 0.06 15.44 -1.15
N THR A 69 0.87 14.53 -1.70
CA THR A 69 2.31 14.64 -1.80
C THR A 69 2.75 14.61 -3.26
N LYS A 70 3.66 15.50 -3.62
CA LYS A 70 4.34 15.51 -4.92
C LYS A 70 5.61 14.64 -4.85
N LEU A 71 5.95 13.94 -5.93
CA LEU A 71 7.18 13.14 -6.05
C LEU A 71 8.47 13.95 -6.12
N GLU A 72 8.43 15.27 -5.95
CA GLU A 72 9.64 16.08 -5.76
C GLU A 72 10.53 15.48 -4.65
N ASP A 73 9.91 14.81 -3.67
CA ASP A 73 10.59 14.00 -2.67
C ASP A 73 10.12 12.54 -2.68
N SER A 74 10.62 11.78 -3.67
CA SER A 74 10.37 10.33 -3.77
C SER A 74 10.79 9.53 -2.53
N SER A 75 11.74 10.04 -1.73
CA SER A 75 12.20 9.37 -0.52
C SER A 75 11.12 9.34 0.55
N VAL A 76 10.38 10.43 0.70
CA VAL A 76 9.25 10.52 1.64
C VAL A 76 8.15 9.52 1.28
N LEU A 77 7.78 9.39 0.00
CA LEU A 77 6.77 8.41 -0.40
C LEU A 77 7.27 6.98 -0.16
N MET A 78 8.51 6.68 -0.55
CA MET A 78 9.10 5.36 -0.30
C MET A 78 9.12 4.99 1.18
N ASP A 79 9.46 5.95 2.06
CA ASP A 79 9.48 5.71 3.50
C ASP A 79 8.08 5.47 4.07
N ARG A 80 7.05 6.16 3.55
CA ARG A 80 5.65 5.88 3.91
C ARG A 80 5.18 4.51 3.45
N LEU A 81 5.53 4.11 2.22
CA LEU A 81 5.20 2.78 1.70
C LEU A 81 5.87 1.69 2.55
N ARG A 82 7.14 1.88 2.94
CA ARG A 82 7.86 0.96 3.83
C ARG A 82 7.18 0.78 5.19
N GLN A 83 6.77 1.87 5.83
CA GLN A 83 6.05 1.82 7.11
C GLN A 83 4.72 1.07 6.98
N SER A 84 4.02 1.25 5.85
CA SER A 84 2.69 0.67 5.64
C SER A 84 2.68 -0.84 5.40
N ILE A 85 3.84 -1.44 5.12
CA ILE A 85 3.98 -2.87 4.89
C ILE A 85 4.79 -3.57 5.98
N ASP A 86 5.32 -2.84 6.97
CA ASP A 86 5.97 -3.46 8.10
C ASP A 86 4.88 -4.03 9.02
N PRO A 87 4.72 -5.36 9.11
CA PRO A 87 3.68 -5.97 9.95
C PRO A 87 3.87 -5.66 11.44
N ASN A 88 5.04 -5.11 11.83
CA ASN A 88 5.34 -4.73 13.20
C ASN A 88 5.03 -3.27 13.53
N ASP A 89 4.70 -2.45 12.55
CA ASP A 89 4.39 -1.02 12.75
C ASP A 89 2.87 -0.80 12.95
N GLU A 90 2.05 -1.85 12.80
CA GLU A 90 0.58 -1.82 12.91
C GLU A 90 -0.10 -0.72 12.06
N MET A 91 0.61 -0.23 11.03
CA MET A 91 0.18 0.88 10.18
C MET A 91 -0.57 0.39 8.94
N TRP A 92 -1.70 1.02 8.66
CA TRP A 92 -2.48 0.80 7.45
C TRP A 92 -2.54 2.07 6.62
N CYS A 93 -2.41 1.92 5.30
CA CYS A 93 -2.44 3.05 4.38
C CYS A 93 -3.09 2.67 3.06
N HIS A 94 -3.76 3.64 2.46
CA HIS A 94 -4.25 3.60 1.11
C HIS A 94 -3.56 4.69 0.30
N VAL A 95 -2.87 4.34 -0.79
CA VAL A 95 -2.16 5.30 -1.64
C VAL A 95 -2.74 5.28 -3.04
N ARG A 96 -3.25 6.41 -3.50
CA ARG A 96 -3.78 6.63 -4.84
C ARG A 96 -2.95 7.65 -5.60
N SER A 97 -2.54 7.32 -6.82
CA SER A 97 -2.01 8.32 -7.75
C SER A 97 -3.16 9.12 -8.35
N ILE A 98 -3.23 10.43 -8.06
CA ILE A 98 -4.24 11.32 -8.67
C ILE A 98 -4.01 11.40 -10.18
N ALA A 99 -2.74 11.40 -10.60
CA ALA A 99 -2.35 11.56 -11.98
C ALA A 99 -2.64 10.33 -12.85
N THR A 100 -2.51 9.13 -12.28
CA THR A 100 -2.62 7.87 -13.05
C THR A 100 -3.82 7.00 -12.67
N CYS A 101 -4.63 7.41 -11.70
CA CYS A 101 -5.78 6.67 -11.17
C CYS A 101 -5.48 5.25 -10.67
N ARG A 102 -4.21 4.95 -10.37
CA ARG A 102 -3.79 3.70 -9.72
C ARG A 102 -3.92 3.83 -8.21
N THR A 103 -4.14 2.72 -7.55
CA THR A 103 -4.20 2.72 -6.09
C THR A 103 -3.63 1.46 -5.47
N VAL A 104 -3.21 1.55 -4.22
CA VAL A 104 -2.76 0.43 -3.40
C VAL A 104 -3.37 0.53 -2.01
N THR A 105 -3.74 -0.60 -1.44
CA THR A 105 -4.14 -0.77 -0.05
C THR A 105 -3.22 -1.79 0.59
N PHE A 106 -2.73 -1.53 1.80
CA PHE A 106 -1.85 -2.47 2.51
C PHE A 106 -2.63 -3.32 3.50
N GLY A 107 -2.18 -4.56 3.74
CA GLY A 107 -2.78 -5.51 4.70
C GLY A 107 -1.87 -5.81 5.90
N TYR A 108 -2.41 -6.47 6.93
CA TYR A 108 -1.74 -6.74 8.22
C TYR A 108 -0.41 -7.53 8.12
N ASP A 109 -0.23 -8.35 7.08
CA ASP A 109 0.89 -9.30 6.98
C ASP A 109 1.95 -8.88 5.94
N GLY A 110 2.13 -7.57 5.73
CA GLY A 110 3.05 -7.03 4.73
C GLY A 110 2.57 -7.19 3.29
N GLN A 111 1.27 -7.43 3.12
CA GLN A 111 0.60 -7.55 1.83
C GLN A 111 0.28 -6.18 1.23
N ALA A 112 0.30 -6.09 -0.10
CA ALA A 112 -0.15 -4.92 -0.85
C ALA A 112 -1.14 -5.33 -1.95
N PHE A 113 -2.35 -4.78 -1.87
CA PHE A 113 -3.42 -4.92 -2.86
C PHE A 113 -3.33 -3.77 -3.85
N LEU A 114 -2.80 -4.03 -5.03
CA LEU A 114 -2.53 -3.02 -6.06
C LEU A 114 -3.60 -3.05 -7.16
N CYS A 115 -4.23 -1.92 -7.41
CA CYS A 115 -5.21 -1.72 -8.47
C CYS A 115 -4.61 -0.85 -9.60
N LEU A 116 -4.51 -1.45 -10.78
CA LEU A 116 -3.93 -0.88 -12.00
C LEU A 116 -4.99 -0.66 -13.08
N ARG A 117 -4.68 0.16 -14.08
CA ARG A 117 -5.52 0.28 -15.28
C ARG A 117 -5.34 -0.95 -16.16
N HIS A 118 -6.28 -1.19 -17.07
CA HIS A 118 -6.21 -2.37 -17.95
C HIS A 118 -5.03 -2.33 -18.92
N GLU A 119 -4.56 -1.14 -19.27
CA GLU A 119 -3.43 -0.93 -20.17
C GLU A 119 -2.07 -0.97 -19.47
N ASP A 120 -2.03 -1.02 -18.14
CA ASP A 120 -0.78 -1.07 -17.39
C ASP A 120 -0.21 -2.50 -17.39
N ASN A 121 1.10 -2.62 -17.35
CA ASN A 121 1.74 -3.94 -17.26
C ASN A 121 1.53 -4.53 -15.86
N ALA A 122 1.34 -5.85 -15.80
CA ALA A 122 1.36 -6.58 -14.54
C ALA A 122 2.70 -6.37 -13.80
N PRO A 123 2.70 -6.19 -12.48
CA PRO A 123 3.93 -6.14 -11.71
C PRO A 123 4.63 -7.50 -11.76
N ILE A 124 5.96 -7.49 -11.81
CA ILE A 124 6.79 -8.70 -11.85
C ILE A 124 7.76 -8.64 -10.70
N SER A 125 7.76 -9.66 -9.84
CA SER A 125 8.74 -9.77 -8.78
C SER A 125 10.10 -10.17 -9.38
N PRO A 126 11.19 -9.43 -9.10
CA PRO A 126 12.54 -9.85 -9.45
C PRO A 126 13.06 -10.98 -8.56
N ASP A 127 12.39 -11.29 -7.45
CA ASP A 127 12.78 -12.32 -6.49
C ASP A 127 11.53 -13.03 -5.93
N GLN A 128 11.25 -14.21 -6.46
CA GLN A 128 10.10 -15.04 -6.04
C GLN A 128 10.33 -15.73 -4.68
N ASP A 129 11.59 -15.80 -4.22
CA ASP A 129 11.90 -16.31 -2.89
C ASP A 129 11.57 -15.28 -1.80
N LEU A 130 11.29 -14.02 -2.17
CA LEU A 130 10.84 -12.97 -1.25
C LEU A 130 9.37 -12.59 -1.45
N VAL A 131 8.92 -12.47 -2.69
CA VAL A 131 7.60 -11.91 -3.00
C VAL A 131 6.88 -12.72 -4.07
N VAL A 132 5.62 -13.05 -3.80
CA VAL A 132 4.68 -13.65 -4.75
C VAL A 132 3.70 -12.57 -5.22
N ILE A 133 3.34 -12.65 -6.51
CA ILE A 133 2.35 -11.75 -7.13
C ILE A 133 1.25 -12.60 -7.74
N SER A 134 0.01 -12.32 -7.36
CA SER A 134 -1.18 -13.02 -7.85
C SER A 134 -2.18 -12.02 -8.42
N GLU A 135 -2.79 -12.31 -9.57
CA GLU A 135 -3.92 -11.54 -10.07
C GLU A 135 -5.19 -11.93 -9.29
N ILE A 136 -5.84 -10.94 -8.69
CA ILE A 136 -7.03 -11.10 -7.82
C ILE A 136 -8.15 -10.16 -8.28
N SER A 137 -8.42 -10.14 -9.59
CA SER A 137 -9.37 -9.22 -10.22
C SER A 137 -10.80 -9.28 -9.64
N ASN A 138 -11.17 -10.38 -8.97
CA ASN A 138 -12.46 -10.51 -8.26
C ASN A 138 -12.58 -9.57 -7.04
N TYR A 139 -11.48 -9.17 -6.41
CA TYR A 139 -11.49 -8.30 -5.22
C TYR A 139 -12.00 -6.89 -5.55
N LEU A 140 -11.91 -6.46 -6.82
CA LEU A 140 -12.48 -5.19 -7.28
C LEU A 140 -14.00 -5.13 -7.14
N SER A 141 -14.69 -6.26 -7.13
CA SER A 141 -16.15 -6.35 -7.02
C SER A 141 -16.62 -6.93 -5.69
N GLU A 142 -15.75 -7.62 -4.97
CA GLU A 142 -16.10 -8.39 -3.77
C GLU A 142 -15.64 -7.73 -2.47
N THR A 143 -14.83 -6.67 -2.55
CA THR A 143 -14.26 -5.98 -1.38
C THR A 143 -14.36 -4.46 -1.54
N ASP A 144 -14.38 -3.77 -0.41
CA ASP A 144 -14.36 -2.30 -0.28
C ASP A 144 -12.94 -1.73 -0.17
N TYR A 145 -11.91 -2.57 -0.31
CA TYR A 145 -10.50 -2.19 -0.14
C TYR A 145 -10.04 -1.02 -1.02
N PHE A 146 -10.79 -0.68 -2.08
CA PHE A 146 -10.46 0.41 -3.01
C PHE A 146 -11.46 1.56 -3.00
N ASP A 147 -12.50 1.51 -2.16
CA ASP A 147 -13.62 2.44 -2.26
C ASP A 147 -13.30 3.83 -1.71
N GLY A 148 -12.39 3.93 -0.74
CA GLY A 148 -11.85 5.19 -0.19
C GLY A 148 -12.93 6.13 0.37
N TRP A 149 -12.95 6.39 1.68
CA TRP A 149 -13.96 7.28 2.25
C TRP A 149 -13.54 8.76 2.19
N ILE A 150 -14.37 9.64 1.64
CA ILE A 150 -14.16 11.10 1.65
C ILE A 150 -15.23 11.75 2.52
N ARG A 151 -14.82 12.60 3.47
CA ARG A 151 -15.73 13.43 4.28
C ARG A 151 -16.39 14.49 3.41
N GLU A 152 -17.72 14.59 3.47
CA GLU A 152 -18.40 15.79 2.95
C GLU A 152 -17.95 17.01 3.77
N SER A 153 -17.44 18.04 3.09
CA SER A 153 -17.04 19.29 3.72
C SER A 153 -18.25 19.96 4.37
N SER A 154 -18.23 20.06 5.71
CA SER A 154 -19.18 20.85 6.53
C SER A 154 -18.91 22.34 6.43
#